data_AF-A0A0M8YM25-F1
#
_entry.id   AF-A0A0M8YM25-F1
#
_cell.length_a   1.000
_cell.length_b   1.000
_cell.length_c   1.000
_cell.angle_alpha   90.00
_cell.angle_beta   90.00
_cell.angle_gamma   90.00
#
_symmetry.space_group_name_H-M   'P 1'
#
loop_
_entity.id
_entity.type
_entity.pdbx_description
1 polymer ?
#
loop_
_entity_poly.entity_id
_entity_poly.type
_entity_poly.pdbx_seq_one_letter_code
_entity_poly.pdbx_strand_id
1 'polypeptide(L)'
;MTNAVQHSAEADRLPAVPPPRTEGRSDTAVEHVTGAQSLIRSLEEVGTDTVFGIPGGAILPAYDPLMDSKKVRHILVRHEQGAGHAATGYAQATGRVGVCVATSGPGATNLVTPIADAYMDSVALVAITGQVPSKAIGTDAFQEADICGITMPITKHNFLVTKAEDI
;
A
#
# COMPACT_ATOMS: atom_id res chain seq x y z
N MET A 1 84.64 -37.57 33.24
CA MET A 1 83.71 -38.51 32.57
C MET A 1 82.32 -37.89 32.67
N THR A 2 81.90 -37.00 31.79
CA THR A 2 81.25 -37.16 30.46
C THR A 2 79.78 -36.76 30.59
N ASN A 3 79.37 -35.82 29.73
CA ASN A 3 78.05 -35.19 29.61
C ASN A 3 76.86 -36.16 29.50
N ALA A 4 75.69 -35.70 29.97
CA ALA A 4 74.41 -35.93 29.29
C ALA A 4 73.48 -34.73 29.55
N VAL A 5 73.26 -33.93 28.51
CA VAL A 5 72.24 -32.88 28.45
C VAL A 5 70.94 -33.54 27.98
N GLN A 6 69.87 -33.47 28.76
CA GLN A 6 68.51 -33.78 28.31
C GLN A 6 67.72 -32.47 28.18
N HIS A 7 67.43 -32.11 26.93
CA HIS A 7 66.38 -31.17 26.55
C HIS A 7 65.09 -31.96 26.31
N SER A 8 63.97 -31.55 26.93
CA SER A 8 62.63 -31.95 26.49
C SER A 8 61.61 -30.84 26.77
N ALA A 9 61.33 -30.09 25.70
CA ALA A 9 60.06 -29.48 25.27
C ALA A 9 59.04 -29.02 26.34
N GLU A 10 58.97 -27.70 26.56
CA GLU A 10 57.75 -27.01 26.96
C GLU A 10 56.80 -26.95 25.75
N ALA A 11 55.62 -27.56 25.89
CA ALA A 11 54.57 -27.50 24.87
C ALA A 11 53.90 -26.12 24.90
N ASP A 12 54.08 -25.37 23.81
CA ASP A 12 53.46 -24.08 23.53
C ASP A 12 51.93 -24.24 23.48
N ARG A 13 51.23 -23.76 24.52
CA ARG A 13 49.76 -23.77 24.58
C ARG A 13 49.25 -22.56 23.82
N LEU A 14 48.75 -22.80 22.60
CA LEU A 14 48.02 -21.79 21.83
C LEU A 14 46.84 -21.22 22.64
N PRO A 15 46.59 -19.90 22.60
CA PRO A 15 45.47 -19.28 23.29
C PRO A 15 44.14 -19.79 22.74
N ALA A 16 43.20 -20.09 23.63
CA ALA A 16 41.88 -20.58 23.27
C ALA A 16 41.13 -19.57 22.39
N VAL A 17 40.57 -20.05 21.28
CA VAL A 17 39.70 -19.26 20.39
C VAL A 17 38.45 -18.88 21.20
N PRO A 18 38.09 -17.59 21.30
CA PRO A 18 36.87 -17.19 21.98
C PRO A 18 35.65 -17.77 21.25
N PRO A 19 34.58 -18.12 21.99
CA PRO A 19 33.38 -18.68 21.37
C PRO A 19 32.79 -17.68 20.35
N PRO A 20 32.14 -18.17 19.28
CA PRO A 20 31.48 -17.30 18.33
C PRO A 20 30.47 -16.43 19.07
N ARG A 21 30.58 -15.10 18.86
CA ARG A 21 29.59 -14.17 19.40
C ARG A 21 28.25 -14.54 18.79
N THR A 22 27.30 -14.97 19.60
CA THR A 22 25.89 -14.96 19.24
C THR A 22 25.49 -13.50 19.05
N GLU A 23 25.64 -13.01 17.83
CA GLU A 23 24.97 -11.79 17.41
C GLU A 23 23.48 -12.04 17.61
N GLY A 24 22.88 -11.32 18.56
CA GLY A 24 21.45 -11.32 18.74
C GLY A 24 20.84 -10.88 17.43
N ARG A 25 20.24 -11.83 16.71
CA ARG A 25 19.32 -11.53 15.63
C ARG A 25 18.29 -10.59 16.26
N SER A 26 18.31 -9.33 15.85
CA SER A 26 17.21 -8.41 16.10
C SER A 26 15.98 -9.11 15.55
N ASP A 27 15.18 -9.72 16.41
CA ASP A 27 13.80 -10.05 16.10
C ASP A 27 13.13 -8.70 15.80
N THR A 28 13.20 -8.27 14.55
CA THR A 28 12.31 -7.25 14.03
C THR A 28 10.92 -7.83 14.22
N ALA A 29 10.24 -7.39 15.27
CA ALA A 29 8.87 -7.75 15.55
C ALA A 29 8.07 -7.47 14.27
N VAL A 30 7.47 -8.51 13.70
CA VAL A 30 6.60 -8.37 12.54
C VAL A 30 5.39 -7.58 13.01
N GLU A 31 5.27 -6.34 12.54
CA GLU A 31 4.14 -5.50 12.88
C GLU A 31 2.91 -6.02 12.14
N HIS A 32 1.86 -6.39 12.90
CA HIS A 32 0.59 -6.77 12.31
C HIS A 32 -0.24 -5.51 12.02
N VAL A 33 -0.54 -5.29 10.74
CA VAL A 33 -1.35 -4.17 10.26
C VAL A 33 -2.58 -4.68 9.52
N THR A 34 -3.65 -3.88 9.53
CA THR A 34 -4.84 -4.16 8.72
C THR A 34 -4.59 -3.83 7.26
N GLY A 35 -5.36 -4.40 6.33
CA GLY A 35 -5.25 -4.03 4.91
C GLY A 35 -5.48 -2.54 4.64
N ALA A 36 -6.35 -1.90 5.44
CA ALA A 36 -6.55 -0.45 5.39
C ALA A 36 -5.30 0.33 5.81
N GLN A 37 -4.62 -0.09 6.88
CA GLN A 37 -3.35 0.51 7.30
C GLN A 37 -2.25 0.28 6.27
N SER A 38 -2.16 -0.94 5.70
CA SER A 38 -1.23 -1.24 4.60
C SER A 38 -1.47 -0.31 3.42
N LEU A 39 -2.72 -0.12 2.97
CA LEU A 39 -3.06 0.77 1.86
C LEU A 39 -2.56 2.19 2.08
N ILE A 40 -2.82 2.78 3.26
CA ILE A 40 -2.40 4.16 3.55
C ILE A 40 -0.89 4.26 3.69
N ARG A 41 -0.23 3.28 4.32
CA ARG A 41 1.24 3.21 4.39
C ARG A 41 1.88 3.11 3.00
N SER A 42 1.34 2.28 2.12
CA SER A 42 1.81 2.16 0.74
C SER A 42 1.70 3.50 0.01
N LEU A 43 0.59 4.23 0.16
CA LEU A 43 0.45 5.59 -0.39
C LEU A 43 1.51 6.56 0.15
N GLU A 44 1.78 6.51 1.46
CA GLU A 44 2.85 7.32 2.07
C GLU A 44 4.23 6.99 1.51
N GLU A 45 4.54 5.70 1.35
CA GLU A 45 5.85 5.22 0.89
C GLU A 45 6.12 5.56 -0.58
N VAL A 46 5.09 5.51 -1.43
CA VAL A 46 5.19 5.96 -2.83
C VAL A 46 5.15 7.49 -2.96
N GLY A 47 5.11 8.21 -1.85
CA GLY A 47 5.18 9.67 -1.82
C GLY A 47 3.89 10.36 -2.26
N THR A 48 2.72 9.72 -2.12
CA THR A 48 1.43 10.42 -2.24
C THR A 48 1.28 11.41 -1.09
N ASP A 49 0.91 12.65 -1.39
CA ASP A 49 0.64 13.67 -0.36
C ASP A 49 -0.79 14.20 -0.34
N THR A 50 -1.57 13.90 -1.38
CA THR A 50 -2.92 14.43 -1.55
C THR A 50 -3.79 13.36 -2.16
N VAL A 51 -4.96 13.14 -1.55
CA VAL A 51 -6.02 12.25 -2.08
C VAL A 51 -7.33 13.02 -2.13
N PHE A 52 -8.09 12.86 -3.21
CA PHE A 52 -9.38 13.52 -3.40
C PHE A 52 -10.50 12.49 -3.25
N GLY A 53 -11.51 12.75 -2.43
CA GLY A 53 -12.52 11.72 -2.22
C GLY A 53 -13.73 12.15 -1.42
N ILE A 54 -14.67 11.21 -1.33
CA ILE A 54 -15.83 11.29 -0.44
C ILE A 54 -16.00 9.93 0.25
N PRO A 55 -16.21 9.89 1.57
CA PRO A 55 -16.33 8.63 2.29
C PRO A 55 -17.68 7.96 2.02
N GLY A 56 -17.72 6.64 2.21
CA GLY A 56 -18.95 5.84 2.16
C GLY A 56 -18.72 4.45 2.75
N GLY A 57 -19.81 3.71 3.02
CA GLY A 57 -19.82 2.54 3.89
C GLY A 57 -18.71 1.51 3.62
N ALA A 58 -18.48 1.17 2.35
CA ALA A 58 -17.51 0.15 1.96
C ALA A 58 -16.04 0.58 2.08
N ILE A 59 -15.75 1.89 1.94
CA ILE A 59 -14.38 2.43 2.00
C ILE A 59 -14.02 3.01 3.38
N LEU A 60 -14.99 3.11 4.30
CA LEU A 60 -14.78 3.65 5.65
C LEU A 60 -13.59 3.07 6.41
N PRO A 61 -13.29 1.74 6.36
CA PRO A 61 -12.12 1.20 7.03
C PRO A 61 -10.80 1.82 6.59
N ALA A 62 -10.69 2.27 5.33
CA ALA A 62 -9.51 2.96 4.81
C ALA A 62 -9.45 4.45 5.20
N TYR A 63 -10.61 5.06 5.49
CA TYR A 63 -10.65 6.46 5.92
C TYR A 63 -10.10 6.67 7.33
N ASP A 64 -10.24 5.69 8.23
CA ASP A 64 -9.72 5.78 9.60
C ASP A 64 -8.19 6.04 9.63
N PRO A 65 -7.32 5.16 9.07
CA PRO A 65 -5.89 5.42 8.99
C PRO A 65 -5.53 6.60 8.08
N LEU A 66 -6.35 6.91 7.07
CA LEU A 66 -6.13 8.09 6.21
C LEU A 66 -6.25 9.39 7.00
N MET A 67 -7.22 9.48 7.91
CA MET A 67 -7.42 10.67 8.75
C MET A 67 -6.34 10.81 9.83
N ASP A 68 -5.70 9.70 10.22
CA ASP A 68 -4.57 9.71 11.13
C ASP A 68 -3.26 10.15 10.44
N SER A 69 -3.12 9.89 9.14
CA SER A 69 -1.92 10.23 8.37
C SER A 69 -1.56 11.71 8.49
N LYS A 70 -0.27 11.98 8.68
CA LYS A 70 0.30 13.35 8.64
C LYS A 70 0.98 13.67 7.31
N LYS A 71 1.11 12.67 6.42
CA LYS A 71 1.76 12.81 5.12
C LYS A 71 0.75 12.92 3.99
N VAL A 72 -0.36 12.19 4.08
CA VAL A 72 -1.44 12.20 3.09
C VAL A 72 -2.55 13.12 3.53
N ARG A 73 -2.80 14.17 2.77
CA ARG A 73 -3.91 15.10 2.97
C ARG A 73 -5.14 14.63 2.18
N HIS A 74 -6.24 14.41 2.88
CA HIS A 74 -7.53 14.18 2.22
C HIS A 74 -8.24 15.49 1.86
N ILE A 75 -8.69 15.61 0.62
CA ILE A 75 -9.52 16.71 0.10
C ILE A 75 -10.93 16.16 -0.13
N LEU A 76 -11.86 16.55 0.73
CA LEU A 76 -13.27 16.19 0.61
C LEU A 76 -13.89 16.90 -0.60
N VAL A 77 -14.48 16.12 -1.50
CA VAL A 77 -15.28 16.62 -2.62
C VAL A 77 -16.77 16.49 -2.33
N ARG A 78 -17.61 17.03 -3.23
CA ARG A 78 -19.08 16.92 -3.15
C ARG A 78 -19.68 15.88 -4.10
N HIS A 79 -18.88 15.37 -5.03
CA HIS A 79 -19.24 14.33 -5.99
C HIS A 79 -17.97 13.62 -6.43
N GLU A 80 -17.99 12.29 -6.60
CA GLU A 80 -16.79 11.49 -6.93
C GLU A 80 -16.22 11.87 -8.29
N GLN A 81 -17.06 12.22 -9.27
CA GLN A 81 -16.59 12.80 -10.53
C GLN A 81 -15.65 14.00 -10.30
N GLY A 82 -15.97 14.85 -9.32
CA GLY A 82 -15.12 15.97 -8.92
C GLY A 82 -13.82 15.53 -8.26
N ALA A 83 -13.81 14.42 -7.51
CA ALA A 83 -12.57 13.84 -6.99
C ALA A 83 -11.66 13.33 -8.12
N GLY A 84 -12.23 12.62 -9.10
CA GLY A 84 -11.48 12.14 -10.26
C GLY A 84 -10.87 13.29 -11.05
N HIS A 85 -11.65 14.31 -11.43
CA HIS A 85 -11.10 15.45 -12.18
C HIS A 85 -10.16 16.35 -11.34
N ALA A 86 -10.36 16.45 -10.02
CA ALA A 86 -9.39 17.14 -9.16
C ALA A 86 -8.07 16.39 -9.10
N ALA A 87 -8.10 15.06 -9.05
CA ALA A 87 -6.91 14.22 -9.10
C ALA A 87 -6.20 14.32 -10.46
N THR A 88 -6.92 14.34 -11.59
CA THR A 88 -6.30 14.55 -12.91
C THR A 88 -5.69 15.94 -13.04
N GLY A 89 -6.40 16.98 -12.58
CA GLY A 89 -5.87 18.34 -12.55
C GLY A 89 -4.63 18.48 -11.66
N TYR A 90 -4.62 17.83 -10.50
CA TYR A 90 -3.43 17.74 -9.64
C TYR A 90 -2.26 17.08 -10.38
N ALA A 91 -2.50 15.96 -11.06
CA ALA A 91 -1.47 15.23 -11.79
C ALA A 91 -0.84 16.09 -12.89
N GLN A 92 -1.68 16.77 -13.68
CA GLN A 92 -1.23 17.66 -14.75
C GLN A 92 -0.46 18.88 -14.21
N ALA A 93 -0.93 19.49 -13.11
CA ALA A 93 -0.31 20.69 -12.56
C ALA A 93 1.03 20.42 -11.86
N THR A 94 1.22 19.22 -11.32
CA THR A 94 2.38 18.87 -10.49
C THR A 94 3.36 17.91 -11.16
N GLY A 95 2.93 17.21 -12.21
CA GLY A 95 3.68 16.09 -12.79
C GLY A 95 3.70 14.83 -11.92
N ARG A 96 2.90 14.77 -10.85
CA ARG A 96 2.81 13.62 -9.93
C ARG A 96 1.57 12.78 -10.22
N VAL A 97 1.46 11.62 -9.57
CA VAL A 97 0.28 10.77 -9.67
C VAL A 97 -0.89 11.41 -8.92
N GLY A 98 -2.02 11.58 -9.61
CA GLY A 98 -3.28 11.96 -8.98
C GLY A 98 -3.93 10.74 -8.33
N VAL A 99 -4.43 10.90 -7.10
CA VAL A 99 -5.10 9.80 -6.38
C VAL A 99 -6.51 10.23 -5.99
N CYS A 100 -7.51 9.44 -6.38
CA CYS A 100 -8.90 9.63 -5.96
C CYS A 100 -9.45 8.41 -5.23
N VAL A 101 -10.37 8.65 -4.28
CA VAL A 101 -10.96 7.63 -3.42
C VAL A 101 -12.48 7.74 -3.44
N ALA A 102 -13.17 6.61 -3.63
CA ALA A 102 -14.63 6.50 -3.56
C ALA A 102 -15.07 5.22 -2.83
N THR A 103 -16.35 5.17 -2.43
CA THR A 103 -16.98 3.94 -1.92
C THR A 103 -17.38 2.99 -3.07
N SER A 104 -17.98 1.85 -2.75
CA SER A 104 -18.53 0.89 -3.72
C SER A 104 -19.72 1.44 -4.52
N GLY A 105 -20.20 0.65 -5.48
CA GLY A 105 -21.45 0.89 -6.17
C GLY A 105 -21.48 2.27 -6.86
N PRO A 106 -22.44 3.15 -6.50
CA PRO A 106 -22.59 4.45 -7.16
C PRO A 106 -21.35 5.35 -7.04
N GLY A 107 -20.63 5.29 -5.91
CA GLY A 107 -19.42 6.08 -5.72
C GLY A 107 -18.32 5.69 -6.70
N ALA A 108 -18.13 4.39 -6.88
CA ALA A 108 -17.20 3.83 -7.85
C ALA A 108 -17.62 4.17 -9.29
N THR A 109 -18.89 4.01 -9.65
CA THR A 109 -19.37 4.29 -11.01
C THR A 109 -19.31 5.78 -11.36
N ASN A 110 -19.40 6.68 -10.39
CA ASN A 110 -19.21 8.11 -10.60
C ASN A 110 -17.77 8.50 -10.98
N LEU A 111 -16.80 7.59 -10.82
CA LEU A 111 -15.43 7.77 -11.30
C LEU A 111 -15.23 7.34 -12.76
N VAL A 112 -16.23 6.74 -13.43
CA VAL A 112 -16.07 6.25 -14.81
C VAL A 112 -15.67 7.37 -15.77
N THR A 113 -16.35 8.52 -15.72
CA THR A 113 -16.02 9.68 -16.56
C THR A 113 -14.59 10.19 -16.35
N PRO A 114 -14.13 10.51 -15.13
CA PRO A 114 -12.76 11.00 -14.94
C PRO A 114 -11.68 9.93 -15.19
N ILE A 115 -12.01 8.64 -15.02
CA ILE A 115 -11.09 7.55 -15.41
C ILE A 115 -10.92 7.51 -16.93
N ALA A 116 -12.02 7.57 -17.68
CA ALA A 116 -11.97 7.60 -19.14
C ALA A 116 -11.24 8.84 -19.67
N ASP A 117 -11.51 10.01 -19.08
CA ASP A 117 -10.82 11.27 -19.35
C ASP A 117 -9.30 11.13 -19.14
N ALA A 118 -8.88 10.64 -17.96
CA ALA A 118 -7.47 10.40 -17.66
C ALA A 118 -6.80 9.41 -18.64
N TYR A 119 -7.53 8.35 -19.03
CA TYR A 119 -7.02 7.35 -19.96
C TYR A 119 -6.80 7.93 -21.36
N MET A 120 -7.74 8.72 -21.88
CA MET A 120 -7.63 9.37 -23.19
C MET A 120 -6.49 10.40 -23.22
N ASP A 121 -6.32 11.15 -22.13
CA ASP A 121 -5.31 12.22 -22.03
C ASP A 121 -3.95 11.72 -21.49
N SER A 122 -3.80 10.41 -21.26
CA SER A 122 -2.58 9.81 -20.69
C SER A 122 -2.16 10.41 -19.34
N VAL A 123 -3.13 10.79 -18.51
CA VAL A 123 -2.91 11.34 -17.18
C VAL A 123 -2.69 10.22 -16.17
N ALA A 124 -1.65 10.36 -15.33
CA ALA A 124 -1.34 9.41 -14.27
C ALA A 124 -2.35 9.52 -13.12
N LEU A 125 -3.33 8.60 -13.11
CA LEU A 125 -4.39 8.52 -12.11
C LEU A 125 -4.40 7.15 -11.42
N VAL A 126 -4.56 7.14 -10.10
CA VAL A 126 -4.89 5.97 -9.29
C VAL A 126 -6.27 6.21 -8.66
N ALA A 127 -7.23 5.34 -8.98
CA ALA A 127 -8.57 5.35 -8.41
C ALA A 127 -8.72 4.19 -7.42
N ILE A 128 -8.99 4.50 -6.17
CA ILE A 128 -9.20 3.53 -5.10
C ILE A 128 -10.69 3.50 -4.77
N THR A 129 -11.32 2.34 -4.88
CA THR A 129 -12.74 2.17 -4.59
C THR A 129 -12.95 1.15 -3.48
N GLY A 130 -13.91 1.42 -2.60
CA GLY A 130 -14.42 0.39 -1.70
C GLY A 130 -15.20 -0.67 -2.49
N GLN A 131 -15.35 -1.86 -1.91
CA GLN A 131 -16.22 -2.91 -2.44
C GLN A 131 -16.99 -3.59 -1.31
N VAL A 132 -18.10 -4.24 -1.65
CA VAL A 132 -18.80 -5.14 -0.73
C VAL A 132 -17.85 -6.23 -0.20
N PRO A 133 -18.11 -6.81 0.99
CA PRO A 133 -17.28 -7.88 1.52
C PRO A 133 -17.10 -9.01 0.51
N SER A 134 -15.91 -9.62 0.46
CA SER A 134 -15.56 -10.62 -0.57
C SER A 134 -16.56 -11.78 -0.69
N LYS A 135 -17.21 -12.18 0.40
CA LYS A 135 -18.25 -13.22 0.43
C LYS A 135 -19.60 -12.82 -0.19
N ALA A 136 -19.83 -11.53 -0.39
CA ALA A 136 -21.06 -10.97 -0.96
C ALA A 136 -20.92 -10.60 -2.43
N ILE A 137 -19.72 -10.74 -3.01
CA ILE A 137 -19.48 -10.45 -4.42
C ILE A 137 -20.22 -11.47 -5.30
N GLY A 138 -20.93 -10.98 -6.32
CA GLY A 138 -21.76 -11.76 -7.23
C GLY A 138 -23.14 -12.13 -6.67
N THR A 139 -23.59 -11.46 -5.61
CA THR A 139 -24.88 -11.77 -4.95
C THR A 139 -25.93 -10.68 -5.08
N ASP A 140 -25.67 -9.67 -5.91
CA ASP A 140 -26.48 -8.45 -6.03
C ASP A 140 -26.60 -7.73 -4.67
N ALA A 141 -25.47 -7.66 -3.96
CA ALA A 141 -25.42 -7.05 -2.64
C ALA A 141 -25.72 -5.55 -2.71
N PHE A 142 -26.16 -4.98 -1.58
CA PHE A 142 -26.42 -3.54 -1.48
C PHE A 142 -25.17 -2.74 -1.86
N GLN A 143 -25.31 -1.83 -2.83
CA GLN A 143 -24.21 -1.01 -3.37
C GLN A 143 -23.05 -1.83 -3.97
N GLU A 144 -23.34 -3.00 -4.52
CA GLU A 144 -22.43 -3.74 -5.39
C GLU A 144 -22.44 -3.17 -6.82
N ALA A 145 -21.26 -3.05 -7.41
CA ALA A 145 -21.10 -2.85 -8.85
C ALA A 145 -19.81 -3.55 -9.30
N ASP A 146 -19.84 -4.18 -10.47
CA ASP A 146 -18.65 -4.72 -11.12
C ASP A 146 -17.82 -3.59 -11.74
N ILE A 147 -17.18 -2.80 -10.87
CA ILE A 147 -16.39 -1.66 -11.32
C ILE A 147 -15.14 -2.09 -12.10
N CYS A 148 -14.61 -3.29 -11.85
CA CYS A 148 -13.49 -3.84 -12.64
C CYS A 148 -13.94 -4.07 -14.08
N GLY A 149 -15.07 -4.75 -14.30
CA GLY A 149 -15.64 -4.94 -15.63
C GLY A 149 -15.98 -3.62 -16.31
N ILE A 150 -16.63 -2.69 -15.61
CA ILE A 150 -17.03 -1.37 -16.14
C ILE A 150 -15.81 -0.54 -16.57
N THR A 151 -14.71 -0.58 -15.83
CA THR A 151 -13.53 0.27 -16.08
C THR A 151 -12.43 -0.41 -16.90
N MET A 152 -12.57 -1.71 -17.20
CA MET A 152 -11.61 -2.48 -17.98
C MET A 152 -11.21 -1.83 -19.33
N PRO A 153 -12.14 -1.30 -20.16
CA PRO A 153 -11.75 -0.70 -21.44
C PRO A 153 -11.14 0.71 -21.33
N ILE A 154 -11.18 1.32 -20.15
CA ILE A 154 -10.78 2.71 -19.90
C ILE A 154 -9.72 2.82 -18.80
N THR A 155 -9.02 1.73 -18.50
CA THR A 155 -7.90 1.72 -17.56
C THR A 155 -6.71 0.99 -18.19
N LYS A 156 -5.49 1.41 -17.84
CA LYS A 156 -4.28 0.66 -18.18
C LYS A 156 -4.19 -0.65 -17.37
N HIS A 157 -4.69 -0.61 -16.14
CA HIS A 157 -4.75 -1.74 -15.24
C HIS A 157 -5.86 -1.51 -14.21
N ASN A 158 -6.61 -2.56 -13.88
CA ASN A 158 -7.50 -2.61 -12.74
C ASN A 158 -7.50 -4.03 -12.18
N PHE A 159 -7.82 -4.17 -10.89
CA PHE A 159 -7.94 -5.46 -10.22
C PHE A 159 -8.76 -5.30 -8.93
N LEU A 160 -9.31 -6.43 -8.47
CA LEU A 160 -10.06 -6.52 -7.24
C LEU A 160 -9.22 -7.24 -6.18
N VAL A 161 -8.92 -6.54 -5.09
CA VAL A 161 -8.23 -7.12 -3.93
C VAL A 161 -9.24 -7.83 -3.05
N THR A 162 -9.01 -9.11 -2.75
CA THR A 162 -9.92 -9.93 -1.91
C THR A 162 -9.28 -10.40 -0.61
N LYS A 163 -7.95 -10.26 -0.47
CA LYS A 163 -7.19 -10.58 0.74
C LYS A 163 -6.28 -9.42 1.09
N ALA A 164 -6.07 -9.19 2.39
CA ALA A 164 -5.26 -8.08 2.86
C ALA A 164 -3.77 -8.27 2.52
N GLU A 165 -3.31 -9.52 2.38
CA GLU A 165 -1.93 -9.85 1.99
C GLU A 165 -1.57 -9.41 0.56
N ASP A 166 -2.57 -9.09 -0.28
CA ASP A 166 -2.37 -8.68 -1.68
C ASP A 166 -2.27 -7.14 -1.84
N ILE A 167 -2.29 -6.38 -0.73
CA ILE A 167 -2.11 -4.91 -0.68
C ILE A 167 -0.65 -4.58 -0.41
#